data_AF-A0AA36UU32-F1
#
_entry.id   AF-A0AA36UU32-F1
#
_cell.length_a   1.000
_cell.length_b   1.000
_cell.length_c   1.000
_cell.angle_alpha   90.00
_cell.angle_beta   90.00
_cell.angle_gamma   90.00
#
_symmetry.space_group_name_H-M   'P 1'
#
loop_
_entity.id
_entity.type
_entity.pdbx_description
1 polymer ?
#
loop_
_entity_poly.entity_id
_entity_poly.type
_entity_poly.pdbx_seq_one_letter_code
_entity_poly.pdbx_strand_id
1 'polypeptide(L)' 'MLAGDGGANNTDPFSEGITDDNQWIVEEPHMMIITLDQVLLDSLPTGSSYDRPYVMWNGMPYAHIIIPVRARK' A
#
# COMPACT_ATOMS: atom_id res chain seq x y z
N MET A 1 -2.15 8.24 4.33
CA MET A 1 -3.38 8.96 4.78
C MET A 1 -3.55 10.22 3.94
N LEU A 2 -4.57 11.05 4.17
CA LEU A 2 -4.89 12.19 3.27
C LEU A 2 -3.77 13.25 3.13
N ALA A 3 -2.80 13.28 4.04
CA ALA A 3 -1.62 14.13 3.93
C ALA A 3 -0.45 13.49 3.13
N GLY A 4 -0.61 12.25 2.65
CA GLY A 4 0.48 11.39 2.21
C GLY A 4 1.21 10.72 3.37
N ASP A 5 2.37 10.13 3.09
CA ASP A 5 3.34 9.63 4.06
C ASP A 5 4.80 9.84 3.62
N GLY A 6 5.76 9.50 4.49
CA GLY A 6 7.20 9.54 4.21
C GLY A 6 7.73 8.28 3.53
N GLY A 7 6.83 7.38 3.15
CA GLY A 7 7.08 6.08 2.57
C GLY A 7 7.12 4.92 3.55
N ALA A 8 6.84 3.75 3.00
CA ALA A 8 6.85 2.46 3.69
C ALA A 8 7.20 1.34 2.70
N ASN A 9 7.63 0.20 3.21
CA ASN A 9 7.79 -0.99 2.39
C ASN A 9 6.43 -1.64 2.10
N ASN A 10 6.15 -1.87 0.81
CA ASN A 10 4.90 -2.45 0.33
C ASN A 10 4.63 -3.88 0.83
N THR A 11 5.68 -4.65 1.07
CA THR A 11 5.57 -6.10 1.32
C THR A 11 5.87 -6.48 2.76
N ASP A 12 6.65 -5.66 3.48
CA ASP A 12 7.06 -5.92 4.86
C ASP A 12 6.77 -4.70 5.77
N PRO A 13 5.79 -4.80 6.68
CA PRO A 13 5.42 -3.71 7.57
C PRO A 13 6.47 -3.41 8.66
N PHE A 14 7.47 -4.27 8.85
CA PHE A 14 8.48 -4.11 9.89
C PHE A 14 9.78 -3.49 9.38
N SER A 15 9.88 -3.20 8.09
CA SER A 15 11.04 -2.53 7.51
C SER A 15 11.21 -1.11 8.09
N GLU A 16 12.39 -0.82 8.62
CA GLU A 16 12.69 0.46 9.28
C GLU A 16 13.14 1.57 8.31
N GLY A 17 13.39 1.24 7.04
CA GLY A 17 13.84 2.21 6.05
C GLY A 17 13.98 1.63 4.63
N ILE A 18 14.42 2.49 3.71
CA ILE A 18 14.69 2.12 2.33
C ILE A 18 15.93 1.22 2.24
N THR A 19 15.82 0.15 1.45
CA THR A 19 16.93 -0.73 1.09
C THR A 19 16.92 -0.96 -0.41
N ASP A 20 18.03 -1.45 -0.97
CA ASP A 20 18.14 -1.66 -2.42
C ASP A 20 17.19 -2.75 -2.96
N ASP A 21 16.71 -3.62 -2.08
CA ASP A 21 15.92 -4.81 -2.40
C ASP A 21 14.45 -4.73 -1.96
N ASN A 22 14.03 -3.64 -1.31
CA ASN A 22 12.66 -3.51 -0.83
C ASN A 22 11.75 -2.68 -1.75
N GLN A 23 10.45 -2.86 -1.58
CA GLN A 23 9.43 -2.11 -2.31
C GLN A 23 9.07 -0.84 -1.54
N TRP A 24 10.04 0.05 -1.35
CA TRP A 24 9.78 1.33 -0.70
C TRP A 24 8.91 2.23 -1.58
N ILE A 25 7.75 2.61 -1.07
CA ILE A 25 6.81 3.47 -1.78
C ILE A 25 6.50 4.66 -0.90
N VAL A 26 6.67 5.86 -1.44
CA VAL A 26 6.13 7.10 -0.87
C VAL A 26 4.71 7.28 -1.40
N GLU A 27 3.73 7.27 -0.50
CA GLU A 27 2.35 7.47 -0.90
C GLU A 27 1.95 8.95 -0.81
N GLU A 28 1.39 9.42 -1.91
CA GLU A 28 0.67 10.70 -1.98
C GLU A 28 -0.63 10.62 -1.16
N PRO A 29 -1.43 11.70 -1.05
CA PRO A 29 -2.75 11.65 -0.44
C PRO A 29 -3.56 10.42 -0.88
N HIS A 30 -3.93 9.60 0.09
CA HIS A 30 -4.66 8.35 -0.13
C HIS A 30 -5.62 8.04 1.03
N MET A 31 -6.65 7.26 0.72
CA MET A 31 -7.47 6.57 1.73
C MET A 31 -6.86 5.19 2.00
N MET A 32 -7.02 4.72 3.23
CA MET A 32 -6.59 3.40 3.66
C MET A 32 -7.80 2.65 4.22
N ILE A 33 -8.02 1.43 3.73
CA ILE A 33 -9.02 0.52 4.27
C ILE A 33 -8.28 -0.72 4.77
N ILE A 34 -8.60 -1.14 5.99
CA ILE A 34 -8.07 -2.35 6.61
C ILE A 34 -9.19 -3.38 6.68
N THR A 35 -8.95 -4.57 6.16
CA THR A 35 -9.89 -5.68 6.21
C THR A 35 -9.19 -6.97 6.59
N LEU A 36 -9.91 -7.86 7.27
CA LEU A 36 -9.45 -9.22 7.57
C LEU A 36 -9.81 -10.22 6.46
N ASP A 37 -10.69 -9.82 5.53
CA ASP A 37 -11.17 -10.68 4.44
C ASP A 37 -10.13 -10.75 3.32
N GLN A 38 -9.35 -11.84 3.32
CA GLN A 38 -8.31 -12.09 2.32
C GLN A 38 -8.89 -12.36 0.93
N VAL A 39 -10.09 -12.93 0.83
CA VAL A 39 -10.71 -13.26 -0.47
C VAL A 39 -11.07 -11.99 -1.23
N LEU A 40 -11.46 -10.94 -0.51
CA LEU A 40 -11.72 -9.63 -1.12
C LEU A 40 -10.44 -9.03 -1.74
N LEU A 41 -9.28 -9.28 -1.13
CA LEU A 41 -7.98 -8.74 -1.56
C LEU A 41 -7.46 -9.38 -2.85
N ASP A 42 -7.78 -10.64 -3.11
CA ASP A 42 -7.34 -11.38 -4.32
C ASP A 42 -7.82 -10.73 -5.63
N SER A 43 -8.88 -9.91 -5.56
CA SER A 43 -9.41 -9.16 -6.70
C SER A 43 -8.64 -7.89 -7.04
N LEU A 44 -7.70 -7.48 -6.18
CA LEU A 44 -6.95 -6.23 -6.29
C LEU A 44 -5.47 -6.51 -6.61
N PRO A 45 -4.81 -5.62 -7.36
CA PRO A 45 -3.38 -5.74 -7.61
C PRO A 45 -2.59 -5.53 -6.31
N THR A 46 -1.45 -6.21 -6.15
CA THR A 46 -0.56 -6.06 -4.99
C THR A 46 0.58 -5.05 -5.22
N GLY A 47 0.78 -4.63 -6.47
CA GLY A 47 1.77 -3.62 -6.85
C GLY A 47 1.18 -2.22 -6.82
N SER A 48 1.97 -1.24 -6.39
CA SER A 48 1.60 0.18 -6.42
C SER A 48 1.57 0.71 -7.84
N SER A 49 0.50 0.42 -8.56
CA SER A 49 0.20 1.16 -9.79
C SER A 49 -0.23 2.57 -9.41
N TYR A 50 0.38 3.57 -10.04
CA TYR A 50 0.36 4.97 -9.62
C TYR A 50 -1.04 5.58 -9.43
N ASP A 51 -2.09 5.02 -10.06
CA ASP A 51 -3.42 5.65 -10.12
C ASP A 51 -4.60 4.71 -9.82
N ARG A 52 -4.38 3.56 -9.18
CA ARG A 52 -5.45 2.60 -8.89
C ARG A 52 -5.36 2.03 -7.47
N PRO A 53 -6.49 1.57 -6.91
CA PRO A 53 -6.49 0.80 -5.67
C PRO A 53 -5.57 -0.40 -5.77
N TYR A 54 -4.78 -0.63 -4.72
CA TYR A 54 -3.89 -1.78 -4.63
C TYR A 54 -3.76 -2.26 -3.17
N VAL A 55 -3.26 -3.48 -2.99
CA VAL A 55 -3.07 -4.12 -1.69
C VAL A 55 -1.62 -3.99 -1.26
N MET A 56 -1.39 -3.30 -0.15
CA MET A 56 -0.15 -3.29 0.59
C MET A 56 -0.21 -4.38 1.67
N TRP A 57 0.92 -5.06 1.88
CA TRP A 57 1.07 -6.18 2.84
C TRP A 57 0.11 -7.35 2.57
N ASN A 58 -0.05 -7.73 1.30
CA ASN A 58 -0.91 -8.85 0.92
C ASN A 58 -0.54 -10.13 1.67
N GLY A 59 -1.54 -10.90 2.10
CA GLY A 59 -1.37 -12.11 2.92
C GLY A 59 -1.20 -11.86 4.42
N MET A 60 -1.08 -10.60 4.86
CA MET A 60 -1.06 -10.26 6.28
C MET A 60 -2.48 -10.07 6.83
N PRO A 61 -2.73 -10.35 8.13
CA PRO A 61 -4.04 -10.14 8.75
C PRO A 61 -4.52 -8.68 8.75
N TYR A 62 -3.63 -7.73 8.49
CA TYR A 62 -3.90 -6.29 8.49
C TYR A 62 -3.47 -5.65 7.17
N ALA A 63 -3.64 -6.37 6.07
CA ALA A 63 -3.38 -5.85 4.74
C ALA A 63 -4.16 -4.55 4.50
N HIS A 64 -3.51 -3.62 3.83
CA HIS A 64 -4.05 -2.29 3.56
C HIS A 64 -4.47 -2.20 2.11
N ILE A 65 -5.72 -1.81 1.86
CA ILE A 65 -6.12 -1.31 0.55
C ILE A 65 -5.78 0.17 0.50
N ILE A 66 -4.84 0.54 -0.36
CA ILE A 66 -4.44 1.92 -0.60
C ILE A 66 -5.22 2.44 -1.80
N ILE A 67 -5.96 3.53 -1.61
CA ILE A 67 -6.77 4.17 -2.66
C ILE A 67 -6.23 5.58 -2.88
N PRO A 68 -5.49 5.85 -3.97
CA PRO A 68 -5.05 7.19 -4.32
C PRO A 68 -6.26 8.11 -4.51
N VAL A 69 -6.22 9.32 -3.93
CA VAL A 69 -7.29 10.33 -4.14
C VAL A 69 -6.96 11.30 -5.28
N ARG A 70 -5.76 11.17 -5.85
CA ARG A 70 -5.29 11.88 -7.05
C ARG A 70 -4.23 11.02 -7.74
N ALA A 71 -3.93 11.33 -9.00
CA ALA A 71 -2.79 10.76 -9.69
C ALA A 71 -1.49 11.12 -8.96
N ARG A 72 -0.55 10.18 -8.88
CA ARG A 72 0.79 10.45 -8.34
C ARG A 72 1.56 11.34 -9.31
N LYS A 73 2.34 12.28 -8.77
CA LYS A 73 3.19 13.19 -9.54
C LYS A 73 4.55 12.58 -9.81
#